data_AF-A0A1U7GLW9-F1
#
_entry.id   AF-A0A1U7GLW9-F1
#
_cell.length_a   1.000
_cell.length_b   1.000
_cell.length_c   1.000
_cell.angle_alpha   90.00
_cell.angle_beta   90.00
_cell.angle_gamma   90.00
#
_symmetry.space_group_name_H-M   'P 1'
#
loop_
_entity.id
_entity.type
_entity.pdbx_description
1 polymer ?
#
loop_
_entity_poly.entity_id
_entity_poly.type
_entity_poly.pdbx_seq_one_letter_code
_entity_poly.pdbx_strand_id
1 'polypeptide(L)'
;MIDLLAKAQAKGTDAEFRAWVQRQPSCLSGRYSEWLESGEGRNPACHVRRAASSGTGFKASYSCIPMTQLEHHLQHQHGEVGVLERFVPKIGGWTVEEAKDWFDRKVIEYRRVWVERN
;
A
#
# COMPACT_ATOMS: atom_id res chain seq x y z
N MET A 1 -18.83 -7.28 -12.96
CA MET A 1 -17.73 -7.22 -11.98
C MET A 1 -18.19 -6.29 -10.88
N ILE A 2 -18.30 -6.77 -9.64
CA ILE A 2 -18.73 -5.89 -8.54
C ILE A 2 -17.64 -4.85 -8.32
N ASP A 3 -17.99 -3.56 -8.34
CA ASP A 3 -17.08 -2.47 -8.05
C ASP A 3 -16.60 -2.54 -6.58
N LEU A 4 -15.35 -2.95 -6.39
CA LEU A 4 -14.70 -3.04 -5.08
C LEU A 4 -14.57 -1.66 -4.41
N LEU A 5 -14.48 -0.58 -5.19
CA LEU A 5 -14.41 0.77 -4.64
C LEU A 5 -15.75 1.16 -3.99
N ALA A 6 -16.86 0.94 -4.70
CA ALA A 6 -18.20 1.19 -4.15
C ALA A 6 -18.47 0.38 -2.87
N LYS A 7 -18.03 -0.89 -2.82
CA LYS A 7 -18.13 -1.70 -1.60
C LYS A 7 -17.26 -1.17 -0.46
N ALA A 8 -16.04 -0.73 -0.75
CA ALA A 8 -15.16 -0.17 0.27
C ALA A 8 -15.75 1.12 0.87
N GLN A 9 -16.33 1.97 0.02
CA GLN A 9 -17.04 3.20 0.41
C GLN A 9 -18.31 2.92 1.22
N ALA A 10 -19.07 1.88 0.86
CA ALA A 10 -20.26 1.48 1.62
C ALA A 10 -19.93 0.94 3.01
N LYS A 11 -18.72 0.39 3.19
CA LYS A 11 -18.28 -0.21 4.46
C LYS A 11 -17.85 0.83 5.49
N GLY A 12 -17.16 1.87 5.07
CA GLY A 12 -16.62 2.90 5.95
C GLY A 12 -15.80 3.90 5.16
N THR A 13 -15.32 4.91 5.84
CA THR A 13 -14.60 6.06 5.26
C THR A 13 -13.17 5.71 4.85
N ASP A 14 -12.57 6.54 3.98
CA ASP A 14 -11.16 6.42 3.61
C ASP A 14 -10.24 6.57 4.83
N ALA A 15 -10.63 7.39 5.81
CA ALA A 15 -9.90 7.55 7.06
C ALA A 15 -9.87 6.26 7.88
N GLU A 16 -10.99 5.56 7.99
CA GLU A 16 -11.08 4.27 8.69
C GLU A 16 -10.31 3.17 7.95
N PHE A 17 -10.38 3.16 6.61
CA PHE A 17 -9.55 2.29 5.79
C PHE A 17 -8.05 2.54 6.03
N ARG A 18 -7.62 3.80 6.02
CA ARG A 18 -6.23 4.19 6.28
C ARG A 18 -5.79 3.81 7.68
N ALA A 19 -6.62 4.06 8.69
CA ALA A 19 -6.34 3.66 10.05
C ALA A 19 -6.17 2.14 10.16
N TRP A 20 -7.00 1.36 9.45
CA TRP A 20 -6.85 -0.09 9.38
C TRP A 20 -5.56 -0.53 8.67
N VAL A 21 -5.24 0.06 7.52
CA VAL A 21 -3.98 -0.20 6.78
C VAL A 21 -2.76 0.05 7.66
N GLN A 22 -2.76 1.11 8.47
CA GLN A 22 -1.64 1.43 9.37
C GLN A 22 -1.35 0.36 10.43
N ARG A 23 -2.32 -0.51 10.74
CA ARG A 23 -2.16 -1.62 11.70
C ARG A 23 -1.67 -2.91 11.06
N GLN A 24 -1.47 -2.92 9.73
CA GLN A 24 -1.03 -4.10 9.01
C GLN A 24 0.51 -4.11 8.91
N PRO A 25 1.13 -5.30 8.93
CA PRO A 25 2.55 -5.42 8.63
C PRO A 25 2.81 -4.99 7.19
N SER A 26 4.04 -4.59 6.89
CA SER A 26 4.42 -4.18 5.54
C SER A 26 4.11 -5.29 4.53
N CYS A 27 3.47 -4.91 3.42
CA CYS A 27 3.20 -5.83 2.31
C CYS A 27 4.45 -6.23 1.51
N LEU A 28 5.59 -5.59 1.80
CA LEU A 28 6.89 -5.89 1.20
C LEU A 28 7.70 -6.83 2.09
N SER A 29 7.88 -6.48 3.37
CA SER A 29 8.80 -7.18 4.28
C SER A 29 8.14 -7.92 5.44
N GLY A 30 6.83 -7.73 5.66
CA GLY A 30 6.12 -8.25 6.83
C GLY A 30 6.46 -7.52 8.14
N ARG A 31 7.21 -6.42 8.11
CA ARG A 31 7.67 -5.69 9.31
C ARG A 31 6.79 -4.49 9.67
N TYR A 32 6.94 -4.00 10.90
CA TYR A 32 6.40 -2.73 11.36
C TYR A 32 7.50 -1.68 11.49
N SER A 33 7.14 -0.41 11.31
CA SER A 33 8.05 0.73 11.48
C SER A 33 8.30 1.03 12.94
N GLU A 34 7.25 0.91 13.75
CA GLU A 34 7.27 1.21 15.17
C GLU A 34 6.30 0.28 15.92
N TRP A 35 6.52 0.18 17.22
CA TRP A 35 5.66 -0.54 18.16
C TRP A 35 5.23 0.45 19.24
N LEU A 36 3.93 0.55 19.46
CA LEU A 36 3.37 1.34 20.55
C LEU A 36 3.60 0.64 21.90
N GLU A 37 3.51 1.37 23.01
CA GLU A 37 3.60 0.78 24.37
C GLU A 37 2.55 -0.31 24.62
N SER A 38 1.41 -0.26 23.90
CA SER A 38 0.39 -1.30 23.91
C SER A 38 0.82 -2.62 23.25
N GLY A 39 2.02 -2.67 22.66
CA GLY A 39 2.50 -3.79 21.85
C GLY A 39 1.93 -3.81 20.43
N GLU A 40 1.22 -2.75 20.00
CA GLU A 40 0.61 -2.70 18.68
C GLU A 40 1.59 -2.16 17.63
N GLY A 41 1.82 -2.93 16.56
CA GLY A 41 2.66 -2.53 15.44
C GLY A 41 2.00 -1.46 14.56
N ARG A 42 2.81 -0.52 14.05
CA ARG A 42 2.35 0.55 13.15
C ARG A 42 3.23 0.70 11.92
N ASN A 43 2.57 1.01 10.82
CA ASN A 43 3.17 1.43 9.55
C ASN A 43 2.42 2.64 9.00
N PRO A 44 3.08 3.53 8.22
CA PRO A 44 2.37 4.53 7.44
C PRO A 44 1.44 3.89 6.39
N ALA A 45 0.33 4.59 6.09
CA ALA A 45 -0.55 4.27 4.97
C ALA A 45 -0.02 4.92 3.69
N CYS A 46 0.71 4.15 2.89
CA CYS A 46 1.46 4.61 1.72
C CYS A 46 0.57 4.57 0.47
N HIS A 47 0.37 5.72 -0.18
CA HIS A 47 -0.49 5.81 -1.36
C HIS A 47 0.29 5.44 -2.61
N VAL A 48 -0.25 4.50 -3.38
CA VAL A 48 0.29 4.15 -4.69
C VAL A 48 -0.12 5.24 -5.68
N ARG A 49 0.86 5.93 -6.28
CA ARG A 49 0.63 7.04 -7.22
C ARG A 49 0.78 6.55 -8.66
N ARG A 50 -0.02 7.09 -9.57
CA ARG A 50 0.06 6.82 -11.01
C ARG A 50 0.28 8.12 -11.78
N ALA A 51 1.01 8.07 -12.89
CA ALA A 51 1.41 9.26 -13.67
C ALA A 51 0.22 10.03 -14.26
N ALA A 52 -0.90 9.37 -14.59
CA ALA A 52 -2.15 10.06 -14.97
C ALA A 52 -2.74 10.89 -13.81
N SER A 53 -2.18 10.77 -12.62
CA SER A 53 -2.51 11.49 -11.40
C SER A 53 -1.32 12.29 -10.85
N SER A 54 -0.29 12.55 -11.67
CA SER A 54 0.87 13.32 -11.25
C SER A 54 0.57 14.82 -11.27
N GLY A 55 0.34 15.35 -10.08
CA GLY A 55 0.18 16.76 -9.73
C GLY A 55 0.15 16.83 -8.21
N THR A 56 0.69 17.89 -7.62
CA THR A 56 0.79 18.09 -6.18
C THR A 56 -0.59 17.91 -5.52
N GLY A 57 -0.85 16.75 -4.90
CA GLY A 57 -1.99 16.54 -4.00
C GLY A 57 -2.96 15.40 -4.31
N PHE A 58 -2.93 14.76 -5.50
CA PHE A 58 -3.92 13.71 -5.77
C PHE A 58 -3.57 12.39 -5.06
N LYS A 59 -4.42 12.01 -4.11
CA LYS A 59 -4.40 10.72 -3.40
C LYS A 59 -5.70 10.01 -3.72
N ALA A 60 -5.64 8.94 -4.52
CA ALA A 60 -6.84 8.14 -4.81
C ALA A 60 -7.35 7.51 -3.51
N SER A 61 -8.64 7.66 -3.23
CA SER A 61 -9.28 7.03 -2.05
C SER A 61 -9.16 5.51 -2.12
N TYR A 62 -9.06 4.86 -0.95
CA TYR A 62 -8.92 3.41 -0.81
C TYR A 62 -7.79 2.83 -1.67
N SER A 63 -6.70 3.58 -1.81
CA SER A 63 -5.55 3.25 -2.66
C SER A 63 -4.22 3.41 -1.91
N CYS A 64 -4.23 3.01 -0.64
CA CYS A 64 -3.04 2.93 0.18
C CYS A 64 -2.77 1.50 0.64
N ILE A 65 -1.49 1.21 0.88
CA ILE A 65 -0.97 -0.09 1.31
C ILE A 65 0.00 0.11 2.49
N PRO A 66 0.22 -0.91 3.34
CA PRO A 66 1.17 -0.80 4.43
C PRO A 66 2.59 -1.02 3.92
N MET A 67 3.46 -0.06 4.23
CA MET A 67 4.91 -0.17 4.04
C MET A 67 5.59 0.40 5.26
N THR A 68 6.81 0.00 5.56
CA THR A 68 7.58 0.68 6.61
C THR A 68 7.97 2.10 6.17
N GLN A 69 8.28 2.98 7.13
CA GLN A 69 8.78 4.33 6.81
C GLN A 69 10.01 4.27 5.90
N LEU A 70 10.93 3.33 6.17
CA LEU A 70 12.13 3.11 5.36
C LEU A 70 11.77 2.67 3.94
N GLU A 71 10.90 1.68 3.77
CA GLU A 71 10.46 1.20 2.45
C GLU A 71 9.77 2.31 1.65
N HIS A 72 8.89 3.07 2.29
CA HIS A 72 8.19 4.19 1.65
C HIS A 72 9.15 5.30 1.24
N HIS A 73 10.15 5.61 2.07
CA HIS A 73 11.20 6.56 1.72
C HIS A 73 12.03 6.08 0.53
N LEU A 74 12.44 4.80 0.52
CA LEU A 74 13.19 4.20 -0.59
C LEU A 74 12.37 4.18 -1.88
N GLN A 75 11.06 3.93 -1.81
CA GLN A 75 10.17 4.03 -2.97
C GLN A 75 10.15 5.46 -3.53
N HIS A 76 10.13 6.48 -2.68
CA HIS A 76 10.20 7.87 -3.14
C HIS A 76 11.54 8.23 -3.78
N GLN A 77 12.64 7.64 -3.31
CA GLN A 77 13.99 7.91 -3.83
C GLN A 77 14.31 7.13 -5.11
N HIS A 78 13.90 5.87 -5.18
CA HIS A 78 14.33 4.92 -6.22
C HIS A 78 13.19 4.39 -7.09
N GLY A 79 11.97 4.83 -6.84
CA GLY A 79 10.76 4.34 -7.52
C GLY A 79 10.33 2.95 -7.05
N GLU A 80 9.27 2.45 -7.69
CA GLU A 80 8.65 1.15 -7.37
C GLU A 80 9.58 -0.04 -7.67
N VAL A 81 10.35 0.02 -8.76
CA VAL A 81 11.32 -1.02 -9.11
C VAL A 81 12.39 -1.15 -8.03
N GLY A 82 13.05 -0.04 -7.66
CA GLY A 82 14.17 -0.08 -6.72
C GLY A 82 13.78 -0.56 -5.32
N VAL A 83 12.56 -0.26 -4.86
CA VAL A 83 12.07 -0.81 -3.58
C VAL A 83 11.72 -2.30 -3.71
N LEU A 84 11.12 -2.74 -4.82
CA LEU A 84 10.79 -4.16 -5.02
C LEU A 84 12.04 -5.03 -5.18
N GLU A 85 13.06 -4.58 -5.89
CA GLU A 85 14.34 -5.30 -6.00
C GLU A 85 14.98 -5.57 -4.63
N ARG A 86 14.80 -4.64 -3.69
CA ARG A 86 15.38 -4.75 -2.34
C ARG A 86 14.59 -5.63 -1.40
N PHE A 87 13.26 -5.55 -1.43
CA PHE A 87 12.41 -6.19 -0.42
C PHE A 87 11.61 -7.39 -0.93
N VAL A 88 11.42 -7.50 -2.25
CA VAL A 88 10.69 -8.60 -2.89
C VAL A 88 11.52 -9.10 -4.09
N PRO A 89 12.71 -9.70 -3.84
CA PRO A 89 13.60 -10.09 -4.92
C PRO A 89 12.95 -11.16 -5.81
N LYS A 90 13.14 -11.01 -7.11
CA LYS A 90 12.62 -11.89 -8.16
C LYS A 90 13.76 -12.29 -9.09
N ILE A 91 13.81 -13.56 -9.49
CA ILE A 91 14.76 -14.03 -10.51
C ILE A 91 14.50 -13.27 -11.82
N GLY A 92 15.54 -12.66 -12.38
CA GLY A 92 15.44 -11.82 -13.59
C GLY A 92 15.11 -10.35 -13.34
N GLY A 93 14.93 -9.92 -12.07
CA GLY A 93 14.65 -8.54 -11.71
C GLY A 93 13.21 -8.11 -11.96
N TRP A 94 12.94 -6.83 -11.76
CA TRP A 94 11.64 -6.20 -11.97
C TRP A 94 11.70 -5.25 -13.15
N THR A 95 10.73 -5.34 -14.06
CA THR A 95 10.50 -4.24 -15.01
C THR A 95 9.63 -3.15 -14.37
N VAL A 96 9.58 -1.97 -14.99
CA VAL A 96 8.72 -0.87 -14.53
C VAL A 96 7.24 -1.25 -14.58
N GLU A 97 6.83 -1.96 -15.63
CA GLU A 97 5.45 -2.42 -15.81
C GLU A 97 5.07 -3.45 -14.76
N GLU A 98 5.95 -4.43 -14.51
CA GLU A 98 5.72 -5.45 -13.48
C GLU A 98 5.64 -4.85 -12.07
N ALA A 99 6.48 -3.86 -11.80
CA ALA A 99 6.45 -3.14 -10.52
C ALA A 99 5.12 -2.40 -10.33
N LYS A 100 4.65 -1.67 -11.34
CA LYS A 100 3.35 -0.99 -11.31
C LYS A 100 2.21 -1.98 -11.07
N ASP A 101 2.18 -3.07 -11.83
CA ASP A 101 1.16 -4.11 -11.70
C ASP A 101 1.19 -4.78 -10.32
N TRP A 102 2.37 -4.91 -9.71
CA TRP A 102 2.50 -5.42 -8.35
C TRP A 102 1.84 -4.48 -7.33
N PHE A 103 2.16 -3.17 -7.40
CA PHE A 103 1.58 -2.18 -6.49
C PHE A 103 0.06 -2.02 -6.70
N ASP A 104 -0.43 -2.07 -7.94
CA ASP A 104 -1.87 -2.03 -8.24
C ASP A 104 -2.59 -3.25 -7.69
N ARG A 105 -2.00 -4.45 -7.83
CA ARG A 105 -2.54 -5.66 -7.21
C ARG A 105 -2.60 -5.56 -5.70
N LYS A 106 -1.59 -4.98 -5.04
CA LYS A 106 -1.63 -4.75 -3.59
C LYS A 106 -2.72 -3.78 -3.18
N VAL A 107 -2.95 -2.70 -3.93
CA VAL A 107 -4.11 -1.82 -3.67
C VAL A 107 -5.43 -2.59 -3.73
N ILE A 108 -5.62 -3.42 -4.76
CA ILE A 108 -6.83 -4.23 -4.91
C ILE A 108 -6.96 -5.25 -3.77
N GLU A 109 -5.87 -5.91 -3.40
CA GLU A 109 -5.80 -6.89 -2.31
C GLU A 109 -6.23 -6.26 -0.97
N TYR A 110 -5.60 -5.15 -0.56
CA TYR A 110 -5.94 -4.49 0.69
C TYR A 110 -7.36 -3.91 0.68
N ARG A 111 -7.83 -3.39 -0.45
CA ARG A 111 -9.22 -2.95 -0.60
C ARG A 111 -10.19 -4.12 -0.43
N ARG A 112 -9.88 -5.28 -1.01
CA ARG A 112 -10.70 -6.49 -0.89
C ARG A 112 -10.74 -6.99 0.54
N VAL A 113 -9.58 -7.10 1.22
CA VAL A 113 -9.51 -7.50 2.63
C VAL A 113 -10.30 -6.53 3.50
N TRP A 114 -10.19 -5.22 3.24
CA TRP A 114 -11.04 -4.22 3.91
C TRP A 114 -12.52 -4.51 3.73
N VAL A 115 -12.99 -4.82 2.52
CA VAL A 115 -14.39 -5.14 2.26
C VAL A 115 -14.83 -6.42 3.00
N GLU A 116 -13.99 -7.45 3.02
CA GLU A 116 -14.34 -8.81 3.48
C GLU A 116 -14.19 -9.03 4.99
N ARG A 117 -13.41 -8.21 5.72
CA ARG A 117 -13.29 -8.34 7.19
C ARG A 117 -14.64 -8.12 7.91
N ASN A 118 -14.85 -8.73 9.05
CA ASN A 118 -16.05 -8.46 9.88
C ASN A 118 -15.95 -7.11 10.61
#